data_AF-A0AAE1D6H2-F1
#
_entry.id   AF-A0AAE1D6H2-F1
#
_cell.length_a   1.000
_cell.length_b   1.000
_cell.length_c   1.000
_cell.angle_alpha   90.00
_cell.angle_beta   90.00
_cell.angle_gamma   90.00
#
_symmetry.space_group_name_H-M   'P 1'
#
loop_
_entity.id
_entity.type
_entity.pdbx_description
1 polymer ?
#
loop_
_entity_poly.entity_id
_entity_poly.type
_entity_poly.pdbx_seq_one_letter_code
_entity_poly.pdbx_strand_id
1 'polypeptide(L)'
;MALRKMVRFYGPLVPAYLAAILLVVIGEVLISTGKGQAVTCDPPETIINFSKPHYLIGFVMLLKFLLGFKLIKRLASAVLGLPVDDFQLLEQEGVYFMMLPAFLCACACAATYLQTTVAFHLLGILSYVGRLFWCVPERLLSHAKVFQVLLSVTAILMSSLCGTVGLLLSSGLLILKVLRLLYLTGCRLDSRQTHTSLALLFSITLIVNLQAMLSLGCLVMWLKSESLLSPLTPDPSRLPGLLTSSSVGVLLFFDELVLSRPSDRLFGWSLLVLAVRAVMYASESLYRLPYLVSLALTLLLLSRLANRFFRPSHVEGKSE
;
A
#
# COMPACT_ATOMS: atom_id res chain seq x y z
N MET A 1 28.68 -14.61 -15.51
CA MET A 1 28.49 -14.95 -14.07
C MET A 1 28.09 -13.72 -13.24
N ALA A 2 28.70 -12.55 -13.45
CA ALA A 2 28.39 -11.30 -12.73
C ALA A 2 26.93 -10.81 -12.88
N LEU A 3 26.37 -10.82 -14.10
CA LEU A 3 24.99 -10.37 -14.35
C LEU A 3 23.95 -11.20 -13.58
N ARG A 4 24.14 -12.52 -13.49
CA ARG A 4 23.26 -13.42 -12.73
C ARG A 4 23.28 -13.10 -11.23
N LYS A 5 24.46 -12.81 -10.67
CA LYS A 5 24.58 -12.36 -9.27
C LYS A 5 23.89 -11.01 -9.06
N MET A 6 24.08 -10.06 -9.98
CA MET A 6 23.42 -8.75 -9.90
C MET A 6 21.89 -8.87 -9.92
N VAL A 7 21.31 -9.62 -10.87
CA VAL A 7 19.86 -9.81 -10.94
C VAL A 7 19.31 -10.48 -9.68
N ARG A 8 20.03 -11.46 -9.13
CA ARG A 8 19.61 -12.17 -7.92
C ARG A 8 19.54 -11.26 -6.69
N PHE A 9 20.52 -10.39 -6.48
CA PHE A 9 20.59 -9.54 -5.29
C PHE A 9 19.90 -8.18 -5.44
N TYR A 10 19.92 -7.60 -6.65
CA TYR A 10 19.32 -6.28 -6.93
C TYR A 10 17.91 -6.36 -7.52
N GLY A 11 17.47 -7.52 -8.04
CA GLY A 11 16.11 -7.71 -8.53
C GLY A 11 15.05 -7.45 -7.44
N PRO A 12 15.18 -8.03 -6.23
CA PRO A 12 14.27 -7.77 -5.11
C PRO A 12 14.19 -6.32 -4.63
N LEU A 13 15.25 -5.54 -4.82
CA LEU A 13 15.33 -4.15 -4.37
C LEU A 13 14.31 -3.26 -5.09
N VAL A 14 14.03 -3.51 -6.36
CA VAL A 14 13.09 -2.70 -7.16
C VAL A 14 11.66 -2.70 -6.58
N PRO A 15 10.98 -3.85 -6.40
CA PRO A 15 9.65 -3.87 -5.79
C PRO A 15 9.67 -3.41 -4.32
N ALA A 16 10.76 -3.62 -3.57
CA ALA A 16 10.91 -3.07 -2.23
C ALA A 16 10.90 -1.53 -2.23
N TYR A 17 11.62 -0.90 -3.17
CA TYR A 17 11.60 0.56 -3.35
C TYR A 17 10.23 1.06 -3.81
N LEU A 18 9.57 0.37 -4.76
CA LEU A 18 8.21 0.74 -5.20
C LEU A 18 7.22 0.74 -4.02
N ALA A 19 7.24 -0.31 -3.21
CA ALA A 19 6.40 -0.40 -2.01
C ALA A 19 6.77 0.69 -0.99
N ALA A 20 8.04 0.92 -0.72
CA ALA A 20 8.49 1.94 0.22
C ALA A 20 8.06 3.35 -0.22
N ILE A 21 8.17 3.69 -1.52
CA ILE A 21 7.73 4.97 -2.06
C ILE A 21 6.21 5.14 -1.90
N LEU A 22 5.43 4.11 -2.19
CA LEU A 22 3.98 4.13 -1.98
C LEU A 22 3.62 4.29 -0.49
N LEU A 23 4.34 3.62 0.42
CA LEU A 23 4.17 3.78 1.87
C LEU A 23 4.50 5.20 2.34
N VAL A 24 5.57 5.81 1.80
CA VAL A 24 5.91 7.21 2.08
C VAL A 24 4.79 8.14 1.63
N VAL A 25 4.25 7.95 0.42
CA VAL A 25 3.14 8.75 -0.09
C VAL A 25 1.89 8.60 0.79
N ILE A 26 1.52 7.38 1.17
CA ILE A 26 0.38 7.15 2.09
C ILE A 26 0.63 7.82 3.44
N GLY A 27 1.84 7.68 4.00
CA GLY A 27 2.24 8.28 5.27
C GLY A 27 2.17 9.81 5.26
N GLU A 28 2.70 10.45 4.21
CA GLU A 28 2.67 11.90 4.06
C GLU A 28 1.26 12.44 3.80
N VAL A 29 0.42 11.70 3.07
CA VAL A 29 -1.02 12.04 2.94
C VAL A 29 -1.69 12.03 4.31
N LEU A 30 -1.42 11.03 5.17
CA LEU A 30 -1.96 10.99 6.53
C LEU A 30 -1.41 12.12 7.43
N ILE A 31 -0.12 12.43 7.34
CA ILE A 31 0.51 13.51 8.12
C ILE A 31 -0.06 14.87 7.69
N SER A 32 -0.15 15.12 6.39
CA SER A 32 -0.64 16.38 5.81
C SER A 32 -2.11 16.61 6.16
N THR A 33 -2.93 15.56 6.06
CA THR A 33 -4.33 15.62 6.46
C THR A 33 -4.50 15.77 7.97
N GLY A 34 -3.67 15.11 8.79
CA GLY A 34 -3.60 15.33 10.23
C GLY A 34 -3.17 16.75 10.62
N LYS A 35 -2.46 17.47 9.74
CA LYS A 35 -2.15 18.90 9.88
C LYS A 35 -3.28 19.82 9.42
N GLY A 36 -4.34 19.28 8.81
CA GLY A 36 -5.42 20.07 8.22
C GLY A 36 -5.03 20.73 6.91
N GLN A 37 -3.97 20.27 6.24
CA GLN A 37 -3.56 20.74 4.92
C GLN A 37 -4.42 20.12 3.82
N ALA A 38 -4.58 20.81 2.69
CA ALA A 38 -5.25 20.25 1.52
C ALA A 38 -4.28 19.32 0.78
N VAL A 39 -4.78 18.19 0.29
CA VAL A 39 -4.03 17.28 -0.57
C VAL A 39 -4.44 17.57 -2.01
N THR A 40 -3.47 17.51 -2.92
CA THR A 40 -3.68 17.67 -4.37
C THR A 40 -4.69 16.65 -4.90
N CYS A 41 -5.49 17.07 -5.87
CA CYS A 41 -6.52 16.23 -6.49
C CYS A 41 -5.91 15.12 -7.36
N ASP A 42 -4.71 15.37 -7.91
CA ASP A 42 -4.07 14.50 -8.88
C ASP A 42 -3.09 13.52 -8.21
N PRO A 43 -3.34 12.19 -8.30
CA PRO A 43 -2.44 11.19 -7.74
C PRO A 43 -0.99 11.25 -8.28
N PRO A 44 -0.72 11.55 -9.57
CA PRO A 44 0.65 11.71 -10.06
C PRO A 44 1.41 12.86 -9.39
N GLU A 45 0.77 14.01 -9.21
CA GLU A 45 1.38 15.16 -8.52
C GLU A 45 1.63 14.85 -7.04
N THR A 46 0.70 14.13 -6.41
CA THR A 46 0.82 13.68 -5.02
C THR A 46 2.09 12.85 -4.81
N ILE A 47 2.45 12.00 -5.78
CA ILE A 47 3.68 11.20 -5.72
C ILE A 47 4.91 12.08 -5.86
N ILE A 48 4.96 13.01 -6.81
CA ILE A 48 6.11 13.92 -6.97
C ILE A 48 6.33 14.73 -5.70
N ASN A 49 5.26 15.25 -5.11
CA ASN A 49 5.33 16.13 -3.94
C ASN A 49 5.82 15.40 -2.68
N PHE A 50 5.43 14.13 -2.49
CA PHE A 50 5.70 13.39 -1.26
C PHE A 50 6.83 12.34 -1.34
N SER A 51 7.11 11.77 -2.52
CA SER A 51 8.05 10.63 -2.65
C SER A 51 9.52 10.96 -2.40
N LYS A 52 9.89 12.25 -2.34
CA LYS A 52 11.26 12.82 -2.18
C LYS A 52 12.35 11.78 -1.81
N PRO A 53 12.91 11.06 -2.80
CA PRO A 53 13.65 9.81 -2.56
C PRO A 53 14.98 10.03 -1.82
N HIS A 54 15.53 11.24 -1.91
CA HIS A 54 16.74 11.66 -1.19
C HIS A 54 16.58 11.60 0.33
N TYR A 55 15.39 11.88 0.87
CA TYR A 55 15.14 11.73 2.31
C TYR A 55 15.10 10.27 2.73
N LEU A 56 14.43 9.40 1.95
CA LEU A 56 14.32 7.98 2.24
C LEU A 56 15.71 7.30 2.25
N ILE A 57 16.48 7.47 1.17
CA ILE A 57 17.82 6.88 1.05
C ILE A 57 18.77 7.49 2.08
N GLY A 58 18.74 8.82 2.26
CA GLY A 58 19.59 9.50 3.24
C GLY A 58 19.35 8.97 4.66
N PHE A 59 18.09 8.77 5.03
CA PHE A 59 17.73 8.21 6.33
C PHE A 59 18.16 6.74 6.47
N VAL A 60 17.97 5.92 5.44
CA VAL A 60 18.43 4.51 5.42
C VAL A 60 19.95 4.43 5.59
N MET A 61 20.71 5.28 4.88
CA MET A 61 22.17 5.31 4.99
C MET A 61 22.63 5.75 6.39
N LEU A 62 21.95 6.74 6.98
CA LEU A 62 22.22 7.18 8.35
C LEU A 62 21.92 6.07 9.37
N LEU A 63 20.81 5.34 9.20
CA LEU A 63 20.46 4.23 10.08
C LEU A 63 21.46 3.07 9.94
N LYS A 64 21.89 2.76 8.72
CA LYS A 64 22.95 1.78 8.44
C LYS A 64 24.25 2.16 9.12
N PHE A 65 24.65 3.44 9.03
CA PHE A 65 25.83 3.96 9.73
C PHE A 65 25.71 3.77 11.25
N LEU A 66 24.57 4.11 11.84
CA LEU A 66 24.31 3.91 13.28
C LEU A 66 24.35 2.43 13.69
N LEU A 67 23.79 1.54 12.87
CA LEU A 67 23.83 0.09 13.10
C LEU A 67 25.23 -0.53 12.88
N GLY A 68 26.18 0.23 12.33
CA GLY A 68 27.60 -0.14 12.26
C GLY A 68 28.28 -0.16 13.64
N PHE A 69 27.79 0.61 14.61
CA PHE A 69 28.34 0.59 15.97
C PHE A 69 27.97 -0.69 16.71
N LYS A 70 28.97 -1.43 17.21
CA LYS A 70 28.79 -2.72 17.90
C LYS A 70 27.77 -2.66 19.04
N LEU A 71 27.74 -1.57 19.80
CA LEU A 71 26.80 -1.36 20.91
C LEU A 71 25.35 -1.26 20.41
N ILE A 72 25.13 -0.44 19.38
CA ILE A 72 23.82 -0.22 18.78
C ILE A 72 23.34 -1.50 18.08
N LYS A 73 24.23 -2.20 17.36
CA LYS A 73 23.91 -3.50 16.75
C LYS A 73 23.45 -4.52 17.79
N ARG A 74 24.14 -4.62 18.94
CA ARG A 74 23.74 -5.52 20.05
C ARG A 74 22.40 -5.12 20.66
N LEU A 75 22.17 -3.83 20.89
CA LEU A 75 20.88 -3.33 21.41
C LEU A 75 19.75 -3.61 20.42
N ALA A 76 19.95 -3.34 19.14
CA ALA A 76 18.99 -3.59 18.07
C ALA A 76 18.65 -5.09 17.94
N SER A 77 19.65 -5.97 18.03
CA SER A 77 19.41 -7.41 17.98
C SER A 77 18.76 -7.96 19.27
N ALA A 78 19.17 -7.46 20.45
CA ALA A 78 18.73 -8.00 21.73
C ALA A 78 17.37 -7.47 22.18
N VAL A 79 17.07 -6.19 21.93
CA VAL A 79 15.83 -5.54 22.41
C VAL A 79 14.75 -5.56 21.34
N LEU A 80 15.12 -5.26 20.08
CA LEU A 80 14.17 -5.12 18.97
C LEU A 80 14.07 -6.39 18.11
N GLY A 81 14.94 -7.38 18.31
CA GLY A 81 14.96 -8.61 17.51
C GLY A 81 15.20 -8.34 16.02
N LEU A 82 15.88 -7.23 15.67
CA LEU A 82 16.10 -6.85 14.28
C LEU A 82 17.02 -7.87 13.59
N PRO A 83 16.65 -8.37 12.40
CA PRO A 83 17.52 -9.25 11.63
C PRO A 83 18.78 -8.51 11.16
N VAL A 84 19.76 -9.26 10.69
CA VAL A 84 20.96 -8.70 10.06
C VAL A 84 20.53 -7.87 8.84
N ASP A 85 21.14 -6.71 8.66
CA ASP A 85 20.90 -5.83 7.50
C ASP A 85 21.24 -6.59 6.22
N ASP A 86 20.29 -6.64 5.28
CA ASP A 86 20.43 -7.35 4.02
C ASP A 86 21.61 -6.79 3.19
N PHE A 87 21.97 -5.51 3.38
CA PHE A 87 23.14 -4.91 2.73
C PHE A 87 24.47 -5.52 3.20
N GLN A 88 24.55 -6.12 4.40
CA GLN A 88 25.76 -6.81 4.85
C GLN A 88 26.03 -8.06 4.01
N LEU A 89 24.98 -8.71 3.50
CA LEU A 89 25.09 -9.89 2.64
C LEU A 89 25.64 -9.52 1.26
N LEU A 90 25.23 -8.35 0.73
CA LEU A 90 25.80 -7.76 -0.50
C LEU A 90 27.30 -7.43 -0.35
N GLU A 91 27.71 -6.95 0.82
CA GLU A 91 29.11 -6.67 1.14
C GLU A 91 29.93 -7.96 1.24
N GLN A 92 29.40 -8.99 1.90
CA GLN A 92 30.04 -10.31 2.02
C GLN A 92 30.25 -11.00 0.67
N GLU A 93 29.30 -10.86 -0.26
CA GLU A 93 29.42 -11.41 -1.61
C GLU A 93 30.31 -10.57 -2.55
N GLY A 94 30.82 -9.42 -2.08
CA GLY A 94 31.68 -8.53 -2.87
C GLY A 94 30.97 -7.85 -4.05
N VAL A 95 29.63 -7.74 -4.00
CA VAL A 95 28.80 -7.16 -5.08
C VAL A 95 28.16 -5.83 -4.65
N TYR A 96 28.57 -5.27 -3.51
CA TYR A 96 28.04 -4.02 -3.01
C TYR A 96 28.57 -2.82 -3.82
N PHE A 97 27.66 -2.12 -4.49
CA PHE A 97 27.94 -0.86 -5.17
C PHE A 97 27.21 0.26 -4.44
N MET A 98 27.95 1.19 -3.84
CA MET A 98 27.37 2.26 -3.00
C MET A 98 26.33 3.12 -3.75
N MET A 99 26.54 3.41 -5.04
CA MET A 99 25.64 4.26 -5.83
C MET A 99 24.45 3.51 -6.45
N LEU A 100 24.53 2.19 -6.58
CA LEU A 100 23.53 1.40 -7.30
C LEU A 100 22.16 1.38 -6.59
N PRO A 101 22.06 1.20 -5.25
CA PRO A 101 20.81 1.35 -4.50
C PRO A 101 20.15 2.72 -4.70
N ALA A 102 20.94 3.80 -4.72
CA ALA A 102 20.42 5.15 -4.92
C ALA A 102 19.86 5.33 -6.34
N PHE A 103 20.58 4.84 -7.35
CA PHE A 103 20.10 4.82 -8.73
C PHE A 103 18.82 3.99 -8.90
N LEU A 104 18.77 2.79 -8.32
CA LEU A 104 17.59 1.93 -8.37
C LEU A 104 16.38 2.57 -7.67
N CYS A 105 16.58 3.29 -6.56
CA CYS A 105 15.51 4.02 -5.91
C CYS A 105 15.01 5.20 -6.77
N ALA A 106 15.90 5.89 -7.48
CA ALA A 106 15.50 6.93 -8.43
C ALA A 106 14.70 6.34 -9.61
N CYS A 107 15.14 5.21 -10.15
CA CYS A 107 14.40 4.46 -11.17
C CYS A 107 13.04 3.99 -10.65
N ALA A 108 12.96 3.49 -9.41
CA ALA A 108 11.70 3.07 -8.79
C ALA A 108 10.75 4.26 -8.61
N CYS A 109 11.26 5.44 -8.24
CA CYS A 109 10.48 6.67 -8.16
C CYS A 109 9.90 7.08 -9.53
N ALA A 110 10.74 7.06 -10.58
CA ALA A 110 10.28 7.33 -11.94
C ALA A 110 9.26 6.29 -12.43
N ALA A 111 9.48 5.01 -12.11
CA ALA A 111 8.56 3.92 -12.45
C ALA A 111 7.21 4.06 -11.71
N THR A 112 7.22 4.44 -10.43
CA THR A 112 5.98 4.66 -9.66
C THR A 112 5.21 5.85 -10.22
N TYR A 113 5.91 6.93 -10.58
CA TYR A 113 5.28 8.07 -11.25
C TYR A 113 4.64 7.66 -12.57
N LEU A 114 5.38 6.98 -13.46
CA LEU A 114 4.87 6.53 -14.75
C LEU A 114 3.67 5.58 -14.58
N GLN A 115 3.78 4.60 -13.67
CA GLN A 115 2.71 3.66 -13.35
C GLN A 115 1.45 4.40 -12.88
N THR A 116 1.61 5.43 -12.05
CA THR A 116 0.50 6.21 -11.49
C THR A 116 -0.15 7.06 -12.57
N THR A 117 0.63 7.72 -13.42
CA THR A 117 0.12 8.51 -14.56
C THR A 117 -0.67 7.63 -15.52
N VAL A 118 -0.11 6.47 -15.91
CA VAL A 118 -0.79 5.52 -16.79
C VAL A 118 -2.07 4.99 -16.13
N ALA A 119 -2.00 4.55 -14.88
CA ALA A 119 -3.17 4.03 -14.16
C ALA A 119 -4.26 5.10 -13.97
N PHE A 120 -3.88 6.35 -13.66
CA PHE A 120 -4.81 7.45 -13.46
C PHE A 120 -5.55 7.80 -14.75
N HIS A 121 -4.84 7.93 -15.87
CA HIS A 121 -5.47 8.19 -17.17
C HIS A 121 -6.31 7.01 -17.64
N LEU A 122 -5.86 5.77 -17.49
CA LEU A 122 -6.64 4.58 -17.86
C LEU A 122 -7.93 4.48 -17.05
N LEU A 123 -7.86 4.65 -15.72
CA LEU A 123 -9.04 4.63 -14.86
C LEU A 123 -9.95 5.85 -15.10
N GLY A 124 -9.38 7.01 -15.43
CA GLY A 124 -10.14 8.19 -15.83
C GLY A 124 -10.92 7.99 -17.12
N ILE A 125 -10.28 7.42 -18.15
CA ILE A 125 -10.93 7.05 -19.41
C ILE A 125 -12.01 5.99 -19.14
N LEU A 126 -11.71 4.96 -18.36
CA LEU A 126 -12.66 3.91 -18.01
C LEU A 126 -13.87 4.47 -17.24
N SER A 127 -13.65 5.42 -16.35
CA SER A 127 -14.71 6.13 -15.63
C SER A 127 -15.57 6.98 -16.58
N TYR A 128 -14.98 7.61 -17.60
CA TYR A 128 -15.70 8.40 -18.60
C TYR A 128 -16.50 7.51 -19.57
N VAL A 129 -15.91 6.41 -20.03
CA VAL A 129 -16.60 5.38 -20.83
C VAL A 129 -17.75 4.78 -20.02
N GLY A 130 -17.53 4.48 -18.74
CA GLY A 130 -18.57 4.07 -17.80
C GLY A 130 -19.73 5.07 -17.75
N ARG A 131 -19.48 6.37 -17.78
CA ARG A 131 -20.53 7.41 -17.84
C ARG A 131 -21.35 7.35 -19.13
N LEU A 132 -20.73 7.06 -20.27
CA LEU A 132 -21.39 6.96 -21.58
C LEU A 132 -22.27 5.72 -21.70
N PHE A 133 -21.78 4.58 -21.20
CA PHE A 133 -22.50 3.30 -21.30
C PHE A 133 -23.47 3.06 -20.15
N TRP A 134 -23.25 3.69 -19.00
CA TRP A 134 -23.93 3.37 -17.77
C TRP A 134 -24.67 4.61 -17.24
N CYS A 135 -25.88 4.84 -17.76
CA CYS A 135 -26.93 5.50 -16.98
C CYS A 135 -27.22 4.59 -15.77
N VAL A 136 -26.43 4.69 -14.69
CA VAL A 136 -26.56 3.82 -13.51
C VAL A 136 -27.95 4.02 -12.94
N PRO A 137 -28.85 3.02 -13.04
CA PRO A 137 -30.15 3.18 -12.43
C PRO A 137 -29.93 3.31 -10.93
N GLU A 138 -30.61 4.26 -10.28
CA GLU A 138 -30.44 4.54 -8.83
C GLU A 138 -30.62 3.28 -7.96
N ARG A 139 -31.39 2.30 -8.45
CA ARG A 139 -31.58 0.96 -7.86
C ARG A 139 -30.29 0.14 -7.75
N LEU A 140 -29.33 0.32 -8.66
CA LEU A 140 -28.04 -0.37 -8.60
C LEU A 140 -27.14 0.27 -7.53
N LEU A 141 -27.23 1.60 -7.38
CA LEU A 141 -26.48 2.35 -6.38
C LEU A 141 -26.96 2.01 -4.95
N SER A 142 -28.26 1.77 -4.76
CA SER A 142 -28.81 1.32 -3.47
C SER A 142 -28.29 -0.06 -3.03
N HIS A 143 -27.97 -0.94 -3.99
CA HIS A 143 -27.40 -2.27 -3.70
C HIS A 143 -25.86 -2.29 -3.70
N ALA A 144 -25.20 -1.21 -4.11
CA ALA A 144 -23.74 -1.16 -4.22
C ALA A 144 -23.03 -1.43 -2.89
N LYS A 145 -23.58 -0.95 -1.76
CA LYS A 145 -23.02 -1.23 -0.42
C LYS A 145 -23.12 -2.71 -0.06
N VAL A 146 -24.26 -3.34 -0.33
CA VAL A 146 -24.47 -4.78 -0.06
C VAL A 146 -23.54 -5.61 -0.92
N PHE A 147 -23.41 -5.26 -2.22
CA PHE A 147 -22.47 -5.92 -3.13
C PHE A 147 -21.02 -5.78 -2.65
N GLN A 148 -20.62 -4.59 -2.22
CA GLN A 148 -19.28 -4.34 -1.67
C GLN A 148 -19.01 -5.20 -0.41
N VAL A 149 -19.98 -5.29 0.50
CA VAL A 149 -19.85 -6.13 1.71
C VAL A 149 -19.75 -7.61 1.33
N LEU A 150 -20.63 -8.10 0.44
CA LEU A 150 -20.60 -9.49 -0.02
C LEU A 150 -19.24 -9.83 -0.65
N LEU A 151 -18.73 -8.97 -1.54
CA LEU A 151 -17.46 -9.16 -2.20
C LEU A 151 -16.26 -9.08 -1.23
N SER A 152 -16.38 -8.29 -0.17
CA SER A 152 -15.35 -8.24 0.89
C SER A 152 -15.33 -9.53 1.73
N VAL A 153 -16.50 -10.09 2.05
CA VAL A 153 -16.62 -11.37 2.76
C VAL A 153 -16.08 -12.50 1.89
N THR A 154 -16.41 -12.52 0.60
CA THR A 154 -15.85 -13.53 -0.31
C THR A 154 -14.34 -13.36 -0.46
N ALA A 155 -13.80 -12.14 -0.50
CA ALA A 155 -12.34 -11.93 -0.51
C ALA A 155 -11.64 -12.54 0.71
N ILE A 156 -12.19 -12.33 1.91
CA ILE A 156 -11.66 -12.88 3.17
C ILE A 156 -11.74 -14.42 3.18
N LEU A 157 -12.88 -14.98 2.77
CA LEU A 157 -13.05 -16.43 2.68
C LEU A 157 -12.09 -17.06 1.66
N MET A 158 -11.94 -16.44 0.49
CA MET A 158 -11.02 -16.93 -0.54
C MET A 158 -9.56 -16.80 -0.14
N SER A 159 -9.18 -15.79 0.67
CA SER A 159 -7.83 -15.71 1.26
C SER A 159 -7.49 -16.93 2.13
N SER A 160 -8.49 -17.61 2.69
CA SER A 160 -8.26 -18.86 3.43
C SER A 160 -7.92 -20.03 2.50
N LEU A 161 -8.37 -20.04 1.25
CA LEU A 161 -8.04 -21.08 0.26
C LEU A 161 -6.73 -20.77 -0.47
N CYS A 162 -6.65 -19.57 -1.02
CA CYS A 162 -5.48 -19.01 -1.70
C CYS A 162 -5.40 -17.51 -1.40
N GLY A 163 -4.34 -17.09 -0.71
CA GLY A 163 -4.17 -15.69 -0.29
C GLY A 163 -4.25 -14.70 -1.47
N THR A 164 -3.64 -15.07 -2.59
CA THR A 164 -3.62 -14.26 -3.83
C THR A 164 -5.00 -14.02 -4.42
N VAL A 165 -5.93 -14.98 -4.35
CA VAL A 165 -7.30 -14.78 -4.85
C VAL A 165 -8.00 -13.69 -4.05
N GLY A 166 -7.89 -13.72 -2.72
CA GLY A 166 -8.43 -12.65 -1.89
C GLY A 166 -7.77 -11.29 -2.13
N LEU A 167 -6.46 -11.25 -2.40
CA LEU A 167 -5.76 -10.02 -2.82
C LEU A 167 -6.30 -9.47 -4.14
N LEU A 168 -6.57 -10.33 -5.14
CA LEU A 168 -7.13 -9.92 -6.43
C LEU A 168 -8.57 -9.40 -6.28
N LEU A 169 -9.40 -10.05 -5.44
CA LEU A 169 -10.75 -9.57 -5.14
C LEU A 169 -10.73 -8.22 -4.41
N SER A 170 -9.81 -8.06 -3.45
CA SER A 170 -9.61 -6.79 -2.73
C SER A 170 -9.09 -5.67 -3.64
N SER A 171 -8.19 -6.01 -4.58
CA SER A 171 -7.73 -5.10 -5.64
C SER A 171 -8.90 -4.65 -6.52
N GLY A 172 -9.74 -5.58 -6.97
CA GLY A 172 -10.93 -5.25 -7.76
C GLY A 172 -11.89 -4.32 -7.03
N LEU A 173 -12.15 -4.58 -5.74
CA LEU A 173 -12.95 -3.70 -4.88
C LEU A 173 -12.39 -2.28 -4.78
N LEU A 174 -11.08 -2.14 -4.59
CA LEU A 174 -10.40 -0.85 -4.54
C LEU A 174 -10.49 -0.12 -5.88
N ILE A 175 -10.28 -0.81 -7.01
CA ILE A 175 -10.42 -0.25 -8.36
C ILE A 175 -11.85 0.27 -8.56
N LEU A 176 -12.88 -0.50 -8.20
CA LEU A 176 -14.27 -0.05 -8.28
C LEU A 176 -14.54 1.20 -7.44
N LYS A 177 -13.99 1.27 -6.22
CA LYS A 177 -14.12 2.46 -5.36
C LYS A 177 -13.40 3.67 -5.96
N VAL A 178 -12.19 3.49 -6.49
CA VAL A 178 -11.42 4.56 -7.17
C VAL A 178 -12.15 5.06 -8.42
N LEU A 179 -12.72 4.15 -9.23
CA LEU A 179 -13.53 4.52 -10.39
C LEU A 179 -14.74 5.36 -9.98
N ARG A 180 -15.43 4.99 -8.89
CA ARG A 180 -16.53 5.79 -8.36
C ARG A 180 -16.08 7.18 -7.91
N LEU A 181 -14.91 7.30 -7.27
CA LEU A 181 -14.36 8.59 -6.84
C LEU A 181 -13.96 9.46 -8.04
N LEU A 182 -13.30 8.88 -9.05
CA LEU A 182 -12.96 9.57 -10.30
C LEU A 182 -14.21 10.04 -11.05
N TYR A 183 -15.27 9.23 -11.05
CA TYR A 183 -16.56 9.62 -11.62
C TYR A 183 -17.15 10.84 -10.90
N LEU A 184 -17.18 10.84 -9.56
CA LEU A 184 -17.67 11.96 -8.76
C LEU A 184 -16.86 13.24 -9.02
N THR A 185 -15.54 13.13 -9.10
CA THR A 185 -14.64 14.25 -9.45
C THR A 185 -14.91 14.76 -10.86
N GLY A 186 -15.09 13.87 -11.85
CA GLY A 186 -15.40 14.25 -13.24
C GLY A 186 -16.77 14.91 -13.42
N CYS A 187 -17.72 14.63 -12.54
CA CYS A 187 -19.02 15.28 -12.48
C CYS A 187 -19.01 16.64 -11.77
N ARG A 188 -17.86 17.13 -11.28
CA ARG A 188 -17.73 18.34 -10.43
C ARG A 188 -18.61 18.28 -9.17
N LEU A 189 -18.86 17.07 -8.68
CA LEU A 189 -19.44 16.82 -7.34
C LEU A 189 -18.30 16.60 -6.35
N ASP A 190 -17.23 17.38 -6.51
CA ASP A 190 -15.99 17.20 -5.78
C ASP A 190 -16.02 17.99 -4.47
N SER A 191 -15.70 17.28 -3.39
CA SER A 191 -15.46 17.89 -2.09
C SER A 191 -13.99 17.72 -1.74
N ARG A 192 -13.49 18.55 -0.82
CA ARG A 192 -12.14 18.37 -0.26
C ARG A 192 -11.92 16.94 0.27
N GLN A 193 -12.96 16.31 0.81
CA GLN A 193 -12.92 14.93 1.31
C GLN A 193 -12.81 13.91 0.18
N THR A 194 -13.45 14.16 -0.96
CA THR A 194 -13.36 13.32 -2.17
C THR A 194 -11.93 13.28 -2.67
N HIS A 195 -11.26 14.43 -2.74
CA HIS A 195 -9.86 14.55 -3.18
C HIS A 195 -8.89 13.83 -2.25
N THR A 196 -9.04 14.01 -0.93
CA THR A 196 -8.20 13.28 0.05
C THR A 196 -8.45 11.77 0.00
N SER A 197 -9.70 11.35 -0.20
CA SER A 197 -10.06 9.93 -0.30
C SER A 197 -9.50 9.32 -1.57
N LEU A 198 -9.54 10.05 -2.69
CA LEU A 198 -8.96 9.63 -3.96
C LEU A 198 -7.44 9.49 -3.84
N ALA A 199 -6.73 10.49 -3.33
CA ALA A 199 -5.29 10.43 -3.16
C ALA A 199 -4.85 9.23 -2.29
N LEU A 200 -5.55 9.00 -1.17
CA LEU A 200 -5.26 7.88 -0.27
C LEU A 200 -5.59 6.52 -0.90
N LEU A 201 -6.82 6.34 -1.39
CA LEU A 201 -7.28 5.06 -1.94
C LEU A 201 -6.56 4.70 -3.25
N PHE A 202 -6.14 5.68 -4.05
CA PHE A 202 -5.36 5.43 -5.24
C PHE A 202 -3.99 4.82 -4.89
N SER A 203 -3.26 5.40 -3.94
CA SER A 203 -1.99 4.84 -3.46
C SER A 203 -2.16 3.47 -2.79
N ILE A 204 -3.25 3.26 -2.04
CA ILE A 204 -3.59 1.95 -1.47
C ILE A 204 -3.89 0.93 -2.56
N THR A 205 -4.59 1.33 -3.63
CA THR A 205 -4.85 0.46 -4.79
C THR A 205 -3.55 0.01 -5.43
N LEU A 206 -2.60 0.94 -5.65
CA LEU A 206 -1.30 0.60 -6.23
C LEU A 206 -0.50 -0.36 -5.35
N ILE A 207 -0.46 -0.15 -4.03
CA ILE A 207 0.34 -1.02 -3.14
C ILE A 207 -0.29 -2.42 -2.99
N VAL A 208 -1.62 -2.52 -2.98
CA VAL A 208 -2.33 -3.81 -2.97
C VAL A 208 -2.14 -4.54 -4.31
N ASN A 209 -2.17 -3.82 -5.43
CA ASN A 209 -1.88 -4.40 -6.75
C ASN A 209 -0.45 -4.95 -6.81
N LEU A 210 0.53 -4.20 -6.29
CA LEU A 210 1.91 -4.66 -6.18
C LEU A 210 2.00 -5.94 -5.33
N GLN A 211 1.32 -5.97 -4.18
CA GLN A 211 1.27 -7.15 -3.32
C GLN A 211 0.63 -8.37 -4.03
N ALA A 212 -0.45 -8.16 -4.78
CA ALA A 212 -1.10 -9.20 -5.56
C ALA A 212 -0.18 -9.73 -6.67
N MET A 213 0.52 -8.84 -7.39
CA MET A 213 1.49 -9.20 -8.42
C MET A 213 2.64 -10.06 -7.87
N LEU A 214 3.20 -9.69 -6.72
CA LEU A 214 4.25 -10.46 -6.05
C LEU A 214 3.77 -11.86 -5.61
N SER A 215 2.46 -12.03 -5.41
CA SER A 215 1.86 -13.27 -4.96
C SER A 215 1.26 -14.11 -6.11
N LEU A 216 1.41 -13.70 -7.37
CA LEU A 216 0.84 -14.42 -8.52
C LEU A 216 1.37 -15.86 -8.66
N GLY A 217 2.60 -16.14 -8.21
CA GLY A 217 3.14 -17.50 -8.19
C GLY A 217 2.28 -18.49 -7.39
N CYS A 218 1.70 -18.04 -6.25
CA CYS A 218 0.80 -18.86 -5.43
C CYS A 218 -0.51 -19.17 -6.15
N LEU A 219 -1.03 -18.22 -6.94
CA LEU A 219 -2.23 -18.43 -7.75
C LEU A 219 -2.01 -19.50 -8.81
N VAL A 220 -0.88 -19.44 -9.54
CA VAL A 220 -0.56 -20.44 -10.57
C VAL A 220 -0.47 -21.85 -9.97
N MET A 221 0.18 -21.97 -8.80
CA MET A 221 0.28 -23.25 -8.09
C MET A 221 -1.08 -23.76 -7.63
N TRP A 222 -1.94 -22.88 -7.13
CA TRP A 222 -3.30 -23.24 -6.72
C TRP A 222 -4.19 -23.63 -7.90
N LEU A 223 -4.12 -22.93 -9.04
CA LEU A 223 -4.86 -23.27 -10.26
C LEU A 223 -4.45 -24.64 -10.84
N LYS A 224 -3.21 -25.07 -10.58
CA LYS A 224 -2.71 -26.39 -10.98
C LYS A 224 -3.18 -27.52 -10.05
N SER A 225 -3.70 -27.19 -8.86
CA SER A 225 -4.25 -28.18 -7.93
C SER A 225 -5.44 -28.90 -8.57
N GLU A 226 -5.51 -30.22 -8.40
CA GLU A 226 -6.60 -31.06 -8.94
C GLU A 226 -7.98 -30.67 -8.40
N SER A 227 -8.03 -30.02 -7.24
CA SER A 227 -9.25 -29.46 -6.66
C SER A 227 -9.06 -27.99 -6.29
N LEU A 228 -9.82 -27.12 -6.96
CA LEU A 228 -9.89 -25.68 -6.67
C LEU A 228 -10.44 -25.38 -5.27
N LEU A 229 -11.06 -26.35 -4.60
CA LEU A 229 -11.56 -26.18 -3.23
C LEU A 229 -10.52 -26.55 -2.17
N SER A 230 -9.40 -27.16 -2.54
CA SER A 230 -8.36 -27.51 -1.59
C SER A 230 -7.49 -26.30 -1.27
N PRO A 231 -7.23 -26.01 0.01
CA PRO A 231 -6.35 -24.92 0.40
C PRO A 231 -4.91 -25.20 -0.04
N LEU A 232 -4.20 -24.18 -0.51
CA LEU A 232 -2.79 -24.31 -0.84
C LEU A 232 -1.96 -24.39 0.45
N THR A 233 -1.23 -25.50 0.65
CA THR A 233 -0.36 -25.69 1.81
C THR A 233 1.04 -26.18 1.40
N PRO A 234 2.12 -25.47 1.75
CA PRO A 234 2.17 -24.14 2.38
C PRO A 234 1.90 -22.98 1.39
N ASP A 235 1.11 -21.98 1.81
CA ASP A 235 0.87 -20.75 1.03
C ASP A 235 1.45 -19.51 1.75
N PRO A 236 2.54 -18.91 1.24
CA PRO A 236 3.15 -17.71 1.84
C PRO A 236 2.28 -16.46 1.70
N SER A 237 1.28 -16.47 0.81
CA SER A 237 0.36 -15.35 0.56
C SER A 237 -0.87 -15.38 1.46
N ARG A 238 -1.14 -16.49 2.17
CA ARG A 238 -2.38 -16.71 2.93
C ARG A 238 -2.61 -15.69 4.04
N LEU A 239 -1.64 -15.55 4.95
CA LEU A 239 -1.70 -14.59 6.06
C LEU A 239 -1.73 -13.13 5.57
N PRO A 240 -0.80 -12.68 4.70
CA PRO A 240 -0.85 -11.30 4.21
C PRO A 240 -2.11 -11.03 3.37
N GLY A 241 -2.59 -12.01 2.60
CA GLY A 241 -3.85 -11.93 1.87
C GLY A 241 -5.05 -11.74 2.79
N LEU A 242 -5.13 -12.50 3.89
CA LEU A 242 -6.19 -12.38 4.88
C LEU A 242 -6.17 -11.01 5.57
N LEU A 243 -5.00 -10.57 6.07
CA LEU A 243 -4.85 -9.27 6.72
C LEU A 243 -5.20 -8.11 5.77
N THR A 244 -4.71 -8.15 4.54
CA THR A 244 -5.00 -7.11 3.54
C THR A 244 -6.49 -7.12 3.17
N SER A 245 -7.09 -8.28 2.92
CA SER A 245 -8.51 -8.37 2.53
C SER A 245 -9.45 -7.93 3.66
N SER A 246 -9.16 -8.31 4.91
CA SER A 246 -9.89 -7.81 6.07
C SER A 246 -9.73 -6.30 6.23
N SER A 247 -8.50 -5.78 6.08
CA SER A 247 -8.24 -4.33 6.21
C SER A 247 -8.95 -3.52 5.15
N VAL A 248 -8.89 -3.95 3.88
CA VAL A 248 -9.56 -3.30 2.75
C VAL A 248 -11.09 -3.37 2.89
N GLY A 249 -11.63 -4.54 3.25
CA GLY A 249 -13.07 -4.71 3.44
C GLY A 249 -13.64 -3.74 4.48
N VAL A 250 -12.96 -3.61 5.63
CA VAL A 250 -13.38 -2.69 6.69
C VAL A 250 -13.12 -1.23 6.29
N LEU A 251 -11.99 -0.92 5.63
CA LEU A 251 -11.69 0.43 5.15
C LEU A 251 -12.75 0.94 4.18
N LEU A 252 -13.20 0.09 3.24
CA LEU A 252 -14.21 0.45 2.26
C LEU A 252 -15.62 0.56 2.85
N PHE A 253 -15.90 -0.13 3.96
CA PHE A 253 -17.17 -0.01 4.68
C PHE A 253 -17.38 1.39 5.26
N PHE A 254 -16.29 2.08 5.63
CA PHE A 254 -16.34 3.48 6.05
C PHE A 254 -16.38 4.39 4.81
N ASP A 255 -17.58 4.76 4.37
CA ASP A 255 -17.78 5.68 3.23
C ASP A 255 -17.12 7.05 3.44
N GLU A 256 -17.03 7.49 4.70
CA GLU A 256 -16.35 8.73 5.08
C GLU A 256 -15.03 8.43 5.78
N LEU A 257 -13.93 8.76 5.11
CA LEU A 257 -12.61 8.82 5.73
C LEU A 257 -12.54 10.09 6.59
N VAL A 258 -13.21 10.10 7.75
CA VAL A 258 -13.17 11.24 8.68
C VAL A 258 -11.76 11.30 9.30
N LEU A 259 -11.02 12.33 8.93
CA LEU A 259 -9.62 12.50 9.34
C LEU A 259 -9.53 13.20 10.70
N SER A 260 -8.84 12.55 11.66
CA SER A 260 -8.60 13.09 12.99
C SER A 260 -7.14 13.52 13.11
N ARG A 261 -6.91 14.70 13.72
CA ARG A 261 -5.62 15.40 13.66
C ARG A 261 -4.44 14.72 14.36
N PRO A 262 -4.58 14.06 15.53
CA PRO A 262 -3.41 13.52 16.25
C PRO A 262 -3.04 12.08 15.85
N SER A 263 -4.02 11.21 15.67
CA SER A 263 -3.85 9.80 15.30
C SER A 263 -3.29 9.65 13.89
N ASP A 264 -3.86 10.33 12.89
CA ASP A 264 -3.40 10.22 11.51
C ASP A 264 -1.92 10.61 11.37
N ARG A 265 -1.42 11.54 12.20
CA ARG A 265 0.02 11.87 12.26
C ARG A 265 0.85 10.72 12.82
N LEU A 266 0.46 10.15 13.97
CA LEU A 266 1.18 9.03 14.59
C LEU A 266 1.26 7.83 13.63
N PHE A 267 0.14 7.50 12.99
CA PHE A 267 0.10 6.40 12.03
C PHE A 267 0.88 6.73 10.75
N GLY A 268 0.84 7.98 10.27
CA GLY A 268 1.67 8.41 9.15
C GLY A 268 3.17 8.24 9.42
N TRP A 269 3.66 8.62 10.61
CA TRP A 269 5.04 8.36 11.02
C TRP A 269 5.36 6.86 11.10
N SER A 270 4.43 6.04 11.57
CA SER A 270 4.61 4.58 11.59
C SER A 270 4.76 3.98 10.19
N LEU A 271 4.06 4.53 9.19
CA LEU A 271 4.20 4.13 7.78
C LEU A 271 5.57 4.52 7.21
N LEU A 272 6.11 5.67 7.59
CA LEU A 272 7.48 6.07 7.22
C LEU A 272 8.52 5.10 7.81
N VAL A 273 8.36 4.69 9.06
CA VAL A 273 9.21 3.66 9.68
C VAL A 273 9.11 2.33 8.93
N LEU A 274 7.90 1.93 8.51
CA LEU A 274 7.71 0.73 7.69
C LEU A 274 8.34 0.84 6.31
N ALA A 275 8.31 2.02 5.68
CA ALA A 275 8.98 2.26 4.41
C ALA A 275 10.50 2.09 4.52
N VAL A 276 11.11 2.65 5.56
CA VAL A 276 12.55 2.47 5.86
C VAL A 276 12.85 0.99 6.11
N ARG A 277 12.00 0.30 6.87
CA ARG A 277 12.13 -1.15 7.12
C ARG A 277 12.03 -1.97 5.84
N ALA A 278 11.15 -1.61 4.92
CA ALA A 278 11.01 -2.27 3.62
C ALA A 278 12.29 -2.14 2.80
N VAL A 279 12.92 -0.96 2.78
CA VAL A 279 14.19 -0.75 2.06
C VAL A 279 15.33 -1.57 2.66
N MET A 280 15.43 -1.62 4.00
CA MET A 280 16.57 -2.27 4.67
C MET A 280 16.47 -3.80 4.72
N TYR A 281 15.26 -4.35 4.81
CA TYR A 281 15.07 -5.76 5.15
C TYR A 281 14.24 -6.57 4.15
N ALA A 282 13.71 -5.97 3.08
CA ALA A 282 12.97 -6.71 2.05
C ALA A 282 13.81 -7.05 0.81
N SER A 283 15.10 -6.70 0.81
CA SER A 283 16.00 -6.92 -0.32
C SER A 283 16.54 -8.36 -0.40
N GLU A 284 16.64 -9.06 0.73
CA GLU A 284 17.04 -10.46 0.78
C GLU A 284 15.88 -11.40 0.45
N SER A 285 14.68 -11.06 0.93
CA SER A 285 13.48 -11.89 0.76
C SER A 285 12.26 -11.06 0.40
N LEU A 286 11.85 -11.19 -0.87
CA LEU A 286 10.62 -10.60 -1.39
C LEU A 286 9.38 -11.05 -0.59
N TYR A 287 9.44 -12.22 0.05
CA TYR A 287 8.34 -12.72 0.88
C TYR A 287 8.08 -11.87 2.11
N ARG A 288 9.04 -11.08 2.61
CA ARG A 288 8.82 -10.16 3.74
C ARG A 288 7.96 -8.95 3.34
N LEU A 289 7.99 -8.57 2.06
CA LEU A 289 7.34 -7.36 1.57
C LEU A 289 5.80 -7.40 1.69
N PRO A 290 5.10 -8.48 1.27
CA PRO A 290 3.66 -8.62 1.51
C PRO A 290 3.25 -8.46 2.98
N TYR A 291 4.04 -8.96 3.93
CA TYR A 291 3.72 -8.80 5.35
C TYR A 291 3.86 -7.35 5.82
N LEU A 292 4.88 -6.63 5.33
CA LEU A 292 5.03 -5.20 5.64
C LEU A 292 3.88 -4.37 5.06
N VAL A 293 3.43 -4.68 3.84
CA VAL A 293 2.26 -4.03 3.23
C VAL A 293 0.99 -4.33 4.02
N SER A 294 0.74 -5.59 4.39
CA SER A 294 -0.41 -5.96 5.22
C SER A 294 -0.36 -5.29 6.60
N LEU A 295 0.83 -5.17 7.21
CA LEU A 295 1.01 -4.44 8.46
C LEU A 295 0.71 -2.93 8.30
N ALA A 296 1.16 -2.32 7.21
CA ALA A 296 0.84 -0.93 6.91
C ALA A 296 -0.67 -0.70 6.76
N LEU A 297 -1.38 -1.60 6.07
CA LEU A 297 -2.84 -1.50 5.89
C LEU A 297 -3.61 -1.75 7.18
N THR A 298 -3.16 -2.67 8.04
CA THR A 298 -3.77 -2.89 9.36
C THR A 298 -3.55 -1.70 10.30
N LEU A 299 -2.37 -1.06 10.28
CA LEU A 299 -2.13 0.19 11.01
C LEU A 299 -3.02 1.32 10.50
N LEU A 300 -3.19 1.44 9.18
CA LEU A 300 -4.13 2.38 8.59
C LEU A 300 -5.56 2.10 9.08
N LEU A 301 -6.00 0.84 9.08
CA LEU A 301 -7.31 0.47 9.61
C LEU A 301 -7.44 0.87 11.08
N LEU A 302 -6.44 0.56 11.90
CA LEU A 302 -6.45 0.88 13.33
C LEU A 302 -6.56 2.39 13.56
N SER A 303 -5.89 3.20 12.73
CA SER A 303 -6.04 4.66 12.75
C SER A 303 -7.49 5.10 12.56
N ARG A 304 -8.20 4.48 11.61
CA ARG A 304 -9.60 4.81 11.31
C ARG A 304 -10.54 4.35 12.41
N LEU A 305 -10.31 3.18 12.96
CA LEU A 305 -11.08 2.69 14.10
C LEU A 305 -10.89 3.58 15.33
N ALA A 306 -9.65 3.94 15.66
CA ALA A 306 -9.35 4.85 16.75
C ALA A 306 -10.05 6.20 16.57
N ASN A 307 -10.00 6.78 15.37
CA ASN A 307 -10.66 8.07 15.07
C ASN A 307 -12.17 8.03 15.33
N ARG A 308 -12.80 6.90 15.05
CA ARG A 308 -14.24 6.73 15.25
C ARG A 308 -14.58 6.61 16.73
N PHE A 309 -13.82 5.81 17.48
CA PHE A 309 -14.05 5.64 18.92
C PHE A 309 -13.79 6.91 19.73
N PHE A 310 -12.79 7.71 19.34
CA PHE A 310 -12.44 8.95 20.04
C PHE A 310 -13.18 10.19 19.54
N ARG A 311 -14.13 10.08 18.61
CA ARG A 311 -14.93 11.23 18.16
C ARG A 311 -15.96 11.54 19.25
N PRO A 312 -15.88 12.69 19.96
CA PRO A 312 -16.94 13.08 20.87
C PRO A 312 -18.22 13.34 20.05
N SER A 313 -19.34 12.79 20.53
CA SER A 313 -20.70 12.91 19.96
C SER A 313 -21.26 14.34 19.92
N HIS A 314 -20.45 15.37 20.14
CA HIS A 314 -20.90 16.73 20.44
C HIS A 314 -21.10 17.66 19.22
N VAL A 315 -21.02 17.16 17.98
CA VAL A 315 -21.07 18.02 16.76
C VAL A 315 -22.26 17.71 15.85
N GLU A 316 -23.22 16.88 16.26
CA GLU A 316 -24.49 16.71 15.50
C GLU A 316 -25.51 17.85 15.72
N GLY A 317 -25.15 18.89 16.48
CA GLY A 317 -26.08 19.95 16.91
C GLY A 317 -25.80 21.35 16.37
N LYS A 318 -25.37 21.52 15.12
CA LYS A 318 -25.45 22.83 14.42
C LYS A 318 -25.85 22.65 12.95
N SER A 319 -27.12 22.33 12.76
CA SER A 319 -27.88 22.73 11.59
C SER A 319 -28.53 24.08 11.91
N GLU A 320 -27.95 25.16 11.39
CA GLU A 320 -28.67 26.39 11.00
C GLU A 320 -28.06 26.88 9.70
#